data_AF-Q0B8X2-F1
#
_entry.id   AF-Q0B8X2-F1
#
_cell.length_a   1.000
_cell.length_b   1.000
_cell.length_c   1.000
_cell.angle_alpha   90.00
_cell.angle_beta   90.00
_cell.angle_gamma   90.00
#
_symmetry.space_group_name_H-M   'P 1'
#
loop_
_entity.id
_entity.type
_entity.pdbx_description
1 polymer ?
#
loop_
_entity_poly.entity_id
_entity_poly.type
_entity_poly.pdbx_seq_one_letter_code
_entity_poly.pdbx_strand_id
1 'polypeptide(L)'
;MIRAMHYHPDDLHRLLSSVPTLRLNRPGPAALFLRAAVDNGAALAHVLRDYPHVRCQPLDFHYVCQQSLSVLDGALLSDLTCDEEYGWRGTQWAALLIALSGDAGLLPYLDASRAHRGVEWTAQLADAACGADAPTLGFPCRDAILCLRNQLASLPRMAVRLRPALSADALEARAIAVRAAYRCGGADAALPLARR
;
A
#
# COMPACT_ATOMS: atom_id res chain seq x y z
N MET A 1 7.01 -23.48 -2.76
CA MET A 1 8.29 -22.78 -2.91
C MET A 1 8.05 -21.39 -2.34
N ILE A 2 8.59 -21.08 -1.17
CA ILE A 2 8.32 -19.79 -0.50
C ILE A 2 9.00 -18.71 -1.36
N ARG A 3 8.20 -17.79 -1.92
CA ARG A 3 8.73 -16.66 -2.68
C ARG A 3 9.37 -15.70 -1.69
N ALA A 4 10.64 -15.35 -1.90
CA ALA A 4 11.30 -14.36 -1.06
C ALA A 4 10.64 -12.99 -1.26
N MET A 5 10.33 -12.31 -0.15
CA MET A 5 9.89 -10.91 -0.15
C MET A 5 10.98 -9.99 -0.69
N HIS A 6 10.60 -8.91 -1.36
CA HIS A 6 11.54 -7.89 -1.83
C HIS A 6 11.79 -6.82 -0.77
N TYR A 7 10.77 -6.49 0.02
CA TYR A 7 10.81 -5.48 1.07
C TYR A 7 10.71 -6.10 2.48
N HIS A 8 11.26 -5.39 3.45
CA HIS A 8 11.28 -5.82 4.84
C HIS A 8 9.84 -5.93 5.39
N PRO A 9 9.45 -7.06 6.01
CA PRO A 9 8.07 -7.30 6.46
C PRO A 9 7.52 -6.21 7.40
N ASP A 10 8.34 -5.69 8.33
CA ASP A 10 7.92 -4.57 9.19
C ASP A 10 7.48 -3.32 8.43
N ASP A 11 8.13 -3.00 7.30
CA ASP A 11 7.81 -1.79 6.54
C ASP A 11 6.48 -1.98 5.79
N LEU A 12 6.25 -3.19 5.24
CA LEU A 12 4.98 -3.59 4.65
C LEU A 12 3.85 -3.64 5.69
N HIS A 13 4.12 -4.18 6.88
CA HIS A 13 3.18 -4.20 7.99
C HIS A 13 2.80 -2.79 8.44
N ARG A 14 3.77 -1.87 8.57
CA ARG A 14 3.50 -0.46 8.89
C ARG A 14 2.66 0.21 7.81
N LEU A 15 2.97 -0.04 6.54
CA LEU A 15 2.20 0.47 5.41
C LEU A 15 0.73 0.02 5.52
N LEU A 16 0.50 -1.28 5.68
CA LEU A 16 -0.83 -1.88 5.75
C LEU A 16 -1.60 -1.55 7.03
N SER A 17 -0.93 -1.33 8.15
CA SER A 17 -1.56 -0.96 9.43
C SER A 17 -2.31 0.38 9.36
N SER A 18 -1.92 1.25 8.43
CA SER A 18 -2.55 2.56 8.21
C SER A 18 -3.70 2.49 7.20
N VAL A 19 -3.91 1.35 6.53
CA VAL A 19 -4.93 1.19 5.49
C VAL A 19 -6.27 0.85 6.14
N PRO A 20 -7.35 1.60 5.83
CA PRO A 20 -8.69 1.34 6.38
C PRO A 20 -9.38 0.17 5.65
N THR A 21 -8.73 -1.00 5.63
CA THR A 21 -9.14 -2.20 4.89
C THR A 21 -10.60 -2.61 5.13
N LEU A 22 -11.08 -2.50 6.38
CA LEU A 22 -12.46 -2.82 6.74
C LEU A 22 -13.50 -1.84 6.19
N ARG A 23 -13.15 -0.56 6.02
CA ARG A 23 -14.04 0.43 5.38
C ARG A 23 -14.05 0.25 3.87
N LEU A 24 -12.98 -0.31 3.34
CA LEU A 24 -12.78 -0.55 1.92
C LEU A 24 -13.14 -1.97 1.50
N ASN A 25 -13.55 -2.89 2.38
CA ASN A 25 -13.71 -4.31 1.98
C ASN A 25 -14.97 -4.59 1.16
N ARG A 26 -15.91 -3.65 1.08
CA ARG A 26 -17.18 -3.80 0.37
C ARG A 26 -17.54 -2.52 -0.37
N PRO A 27 -18.18 -2.62 -1.55
CA PRO A 27 -18.51 -1.46 -2.38
C PRO A 27 -19.31 -0.37 -1.67
N GLY A 28 -20.35 -0.72 -0.90
CA GLY A 28 -21.23 0.26 -0.25
C GLY A 28 -20.51 1.12 0.81
N PRO A 29 -19.91 0.51 1.85
CA PRO A 29 -19.08 1.24 2.82
C PRO A 29 -17.90 1.97 2.17
N ALA A 30 -17.26 1.37 1.16
CA ALA A 30 -16.16 1.99 0.43
C ALA A 30 -16.62 3.26 -0.29
N ALA A 31 -17.81 3.26 -0.90
CA ALA A 31 -18.34 4.43 -1.60
C ALA A 31 -18.53 5.62 -0.65
N LEU A 32 -19.13 5.39 0.52
CA LEU A 32 -19.31 6.42 1.53
C LEU A 32 -17.96 6.96 2.05
N PHE A 33 -17.03 6.05 2.34
CA PHE A 33 -15.71 6.41 2.84
C PHE A 33 -14.90 7.21 1.79
N LEU A 34 -14.85 6.72 0.56
CA LEU A 34 -14.12 7.37 -0.53
C LEU A 34 -14.75 8.72 -0.90
N ARG A 35 -16.08 8.83 -0.86
CA ARG A 35 -16.75 10.11 -1.07
C ARG A 35 -16.39 11.13 0.01
N ALA A 36 -16.44 10.72 1.28
CA ALA A 36 -16.02 11.57 2.39
C ALA A 36 -14.54 11.98 2.28
N ALA A 37 -13.66 11.07 1.84
CA ALA A 37 -12.27 11.40 1.58
C ALA A 37 -12.15 12.45 0.46
N VAL A 38 -12.84 12.27 -0.66
CA VAL A 38 -12.84 13.27 -1.76
C VAL A 38 -13.35 14.62 -1.27
N ASP A 39 -14.44 14.66 -0.51
CA ASP A 39 -15.03 15.90 0.00
C ASP A 39 -14.06 16.60 0.99
N ASN A 40 -13.40 15.86 1.88
CA ASN A 40 -12.35 16.38 2.77
C ASN A 40 -11.16 16.95 1.99
N GLY A 41 -10.70 16.23 0.96
CA GLY A 41 -9.60 16.66 0.10
C GLY A 41 -9.93 17.96 -0.64
N ALA A 42 -11.17 18.14 -1.07
CA ALA A 42 -11.63 19.38 -1.70
C ALA A 42 -11.71 20.53 -0.69
N ALA A 43 -12.29 20.30 0.48
CA ALA A 43 -12.41 21.31 1.54
C ALA A 43 -11.05 21.79 2.06
N LEU A 44 -10.08 20.88 2.16
CA LEU A 44 -8.73 21.13 2.68
C LEU A 44 -7.66 21.16 1.58
N ALA A 45 -8.05 21.46 0.33
CA ALA A 45 -7.11 21.51 -0.80
C ALA A 45 -5.96 22.51 -0.57
N HIS A 46 -6.22 23.60 0.16
CA HIS A 46 -5.19 24.57 0.55
C HIS A 46 -4.17 23.96 1.52
N VAL A 47 -4.60 23.15 2.49
CA VAL A 47 -3.69 22.46 3.42
C VAL A 47 -2.78 21.50 2.67
N LEU A 48 -3.36 20.73 1.75
CA LEU A 48 -2.65 19.79 0.90
C LEU A 48 -1.56 20.46 0.04
N ARG A 49 -1.84 21.66 -0.45
CA ARG A 49 -0.93 22.44 -1.31
C ARG A 49 0.13 23.20 -0.51
N ASP A 50 -0.30 23.94 0.50
CA ASP A 50 0.54 24.92 1.19
C ASP A 50 1.27 24.29 2.39
N TYR A 51 0.74 23.19 2.94
CA TYR A 51 1.25 22.52 4.14
C TYR A 51 1.29 20.98 4.00
N PRO A 52 1.99 20.45 2.97
CA PRO A 52 1.99 19.01 2.65
C PRO A 52 2.58 18.12 3.77
N HIS A 53 3.35 18.70 4.70
CA HIS A 53 3.97 18.00 5.82
C HIS A 53 3.15 18.07 7.11
N VAL A 54 2.13 18.94 7.17
CA VAL A 54 1.27 19.06 8.36
C VAL A 54 0.23 17.94 8.29
N ARG A 55 0.26 17.04 9.28
CA ARG A 55 -0.74 15.99 9.38
C ARG A 55 -2.04 16.55 9.91
N CYS A 56 -3.10 16.38 9.14
CA CYS A 56 -4.46 16.75 9.48
C CYS A 56 -5.35 15.51 9.38
N GLN A 57 -6.04 15.16 10.47
CA GLN A 57 -6.82 13.92 10.57
C GLN A 57 -7.81 13.69 9.40
N PRO A 58 -8.55 14.70 8.89
CA PRO A 58 -9.45 14.52 7.74
C PRO A 58 -8.75 14.11 6.43
N LEU A 59 -7.43 14.32 6.35
CA LEU A 59 -6.57 13.99 5.20
C LEU A 59 -5.70 12.75 5.43
N ASP A 60 -5.88 12.03 6.55
CA ASP A 60 -5.09 10.82 6.86
C ASP A 60 -5.08 9.82 5.69
N PHE A 61 -6.22 9.64 5.03
CA PHE A 61 -6.30 8.74 3.87
C PHE A 61 -5.48 9.25 2.66
N HIS A 62 -5.45 10.55 2.39
CA HIS A 62 -4.60 11.12 1.34
C HIS A 62 -3.13 10.86 1.61
N TYR A 63 -2.67 11.05 2.85
CA TYR A 63 -1.28 10.78 3.22
C TYR A 63 -0.93 9.30 3.06
N VAL A 64 -1.83 8.38 3.44
CA VAL A 64 -1.63 6.93 3.26
C VAL A 64 -1.56 6.56 1.78
N CYS A 65 -2.47 7.10 0.95
CA CYS A 65 -2.42 6.91 -0.50
C CYS A 65 -1.13 7.47 -1.11
N GLN A 66 -0.75 8.69 -0.76
CA GLN A 66 0.45 9.35 -1.28
C GLN A 66 1.73 8.61 -0.88
N GLN A 67 1.84 8.19 0.39
CA GLN A 67 2.95 7.37 0.86
C GLN A 67 3.02 6.05 0.09
N SER A 68 1.91 5.36 -0.07
CA SER A 68 1.88 4.06 -0.76
C SER A 68 2.19 4.19 -2.25
N LEU A 69 1.67 5.22 -2.93
CA LEU A 69 1.94 5.50 -4.34
C LEU A 69 3.40 5.92 -4.57
N SER A 70 4.06 6.56 -3.58
CA SER A 70 5.47 6.98 -3.72
C SER A 70 6.45 5.81 -3.78
N VAL A 71 6.05 4.64 -3.30
CA VAL A 71 6.82 3.39 -3.31
C VAL A 71 6.17 2.32 -4.18
N LEU A 72 5.19 2.69 -5.02
CA LEU A 72 4.50 1.76 -5.89
C LEU A 72 5.43 1.31 -7.02
N ASP A 73 5.82 0.05 -6.97
CA ASP A 73 6.54 -0.64 -8.03
C ASP A 73 6.09 -2.12 -8.12
N GLY A 74 6.64 -2.85 -9.09
CA GLY A 74 6.34 -4.27 -9.27
C GLY A 74 6.77 -5.15 -8.09
N ALA A 75 7.81 -4.75 -7.36
CA ALA A 75 8.30 -5.49 -6.19
C ALA A 75 7.30 -5.38 -5.02
N LEU A 76 6.79 -4.18 -4.75
CA LEU A 76 5.77 -3.94 -3.74
C LEU A 76 4.48 -4.66 -4.10
N LEU A 77 4.03 -4.58 -5.36
CA LEU A 77 2.83 -5.30 -5.79
C LEU A 77 3.00 -6.80 -5.61
N SER A 78 4.15 -7.36 -6.03
CA SER A 78 4.48 -8.77 -5.81
C SER A 78 4.40 -9.17 -4.34
N ASP A 79 4.96 -8.35 -3.44
CA ASP A 79 4.96 -8.62 -2.00
C ASP A 79 3.54 -8.52 -1.42
N LEU A 80 2.77 -7.50 -1.81
CA LEU A 80 1.40 -7.29 -1.33
C LEU A 80 0.42 -8.36 -1.82
N THR A 81 0.61 -8.89 -3.02
CA THR A 81 -0.25 -9.94 -3.60
C THR A 81 0.18 -11.35 -3.20
N CYS A 82 1.21 -11.50 -2.36
CA CYS A 82 1.64 -12.79 -1.85
C CYS A 82 0.69 -13.26 -0.73
N ASP A 83 -0.06 -14.33 -1.00
CA ASP A 83 -1.18 -14.79 -0.17
C ASP A 83 -0.76 -15.24 1.26
N GLU A 84 0.50 -15.67 1.46
CA GLU A 84 0.96 -16.23 2.74
C GLU A 84 1.16 -15.21 3.86
N GLU A 85 1.55 -13.96 3.58
CA GLU A 85 1.92 -12.97 4.61
C GLU A 85 0.84 -11.93 4.91
N TYR A 86 0.20 -11.39 3.86
CA TYR A 86 -0.76 -10.29 4.00
C TYR A 86 -2.19 -10.70 3.60
N GLY A 87 -2.33 -11.88 3.00
CA GLY A 87 -3.57 -12.45 2.49
C GLY A 87 -4.36 -11.45 1.64
N TRP A 88 -5.69 -11.56 1.72
CA TRP A 88 -6.59 -10.72 0.93
C TRP A 88 -6.46 -9.21 1.19
N ARG A 89 -5.97 -8.78 2.35
CA ARG A 89 -5.83 -7.36 2.69
C ARG A 89 -4.73 -6.69 1.88
N GLY A 90 -3.60 -7.39 1.73
CA GLY A 90 -2.48 -6.93 0.90
C GLY A 90 -2.92 -6.78 -0.56
N THR A 91 -3.53 -7.83 -1.12
CA THR A 91 -4.03 -7.83 -2.50
C THR A 91 -5.13 -6.80 -2.73
N GLN A 92 -6.05 -6.61 -1.78
CA GLN A 92 -7.07 -5.57 -1.84
C GLN A 92 -6.42 -4.18 -1.89
N TRP A 93 -5.39 -3.94 -1.08
CA TRP A 93 -4.67 -2.66 -1.10
C TRP A 93 -3.90 -2.48 -2.41
N ALA A 94 -3.24 -3.52 -2.93
CA ALA A 94 -2.59 -3.51 -4.23
C ALA A 94 -3.58 -3.13 -5.35
N ALA A 95 -4.77 -3.72 -5.36
CA ALA A 95 -5.81 -3.39 -6.34
C ALA A 95 -6.25 -1.92 -6.25
N LEU A 96 -6.41 -1.38 -5.04
CA LEU A 96 -6.70 0.05 -4.86
C LEU A 96 -5.55 0.96 -5.29
N LEU A 97 -4.31 0.57 -5.07
CA LEU A 97 -3.14 1.34 -5.52
C LEU A 97 -3.04 1.37 -7.05
N ILE A 98 -3.33 0.26 -7.72
CA ILE A 98 -3.43 0.19 -9.18
C ILE A 98 -4.58 1.08 -9.66
N ALA A 99 -5.74 1.01 -9.00
CA ALA A 99 -6.86 1.89 -9.30
C ALA A 99 -6.51 3.37 -9.08
N LEU A 100 -5.70 3.71 -8.08
CA LEU A 100 -5.29 5.08 -7.82
C LEU A 100 -4.19 5.57 -8.76
N SER A 101 -3.25 4.70 -9.17
CA SER A 101 -2.20 5.08 -10.13
C SER A 101 -2.76 5.29 -11.53
N GLY A 102 -3.76 4.49 -11.92
CA GLY A 102 -4.28 4.48 -13.29
C GLY A 102 -3.39 3.79 -14.30
N ASP A 103 -2.36 3.06 -13.85
CA ASP A 103 -1.45 2.34 -14.71
C ASP A 103 -2.01 0.94 -15.02
N ALA A 104 -2.55 0.77 -16.22
CA ALA A 104 -3.06 -0.49 -16.70
C ALA A 104 -1.98 -1.58 -16.80
N GLY A 105 -0.70 -1.21 -16.92
CA GLY A 105 0.42 -2.16 -16.93
C GLY A 105 0.61 -2.92 -15.62
N LEU A 106 0.00 -2.45 -14.52
CA LEU A 106 0.05 -3.09 -13.21
C LEU A 106 -1.10 -4.07 -12.96
N LEU A 107 -2.14 -4.09 -13.81
CA LEU A 107 -3.29 -4.99 -13.66
C LEU A 107 -2.91 -6.50 -13.64
N PRO A 108 -1.90 -6.98 -14.37
CA PRO A 108 -1.51 -8.40 -14.33
C PRO A 108 -1.07 -8.91 -12.94
N TYR A 109 -0.66 -8.02 -12.03
CA TYR A 109 -0.33 -8.42 -10.65
C TYR A 109 -1.54 -8.94 -9.86
N LEU A 110 -2.76 -8.67 -10.32
CA LEU A 110 -3.98 -9.11 -9.65
C LEU A 110 -4.49 -10.46 -10.15
N ASP A 111 -4.00 -10.98 -11.28
CA ASP A 111 -4.63 -12.08 -12.03
C ASP A 111 -4.85 -13.34 -11.17
N ALA A 112 -3.86 -13.71 -10.36
CA ALA A 112 -3.94 -14.88 -9.47
C ALA A 112 -5.01 -14.74 -8.36
N SER A 113 -5.41 -13.51 -8.03
CA SER A 113 -6.29 -13.21 -6.90
C SER A 113 -7.61 -12.55 -7.30
N ARG A 114 -7.88 -12.35 -8.60
CA ARG A 114 -9.13 -11.72 -9.09
C ARG A 114 -10.39 -12.42 -8.59
N ALA A 115 -10.36 -13.75 -8.49
CA ALA A 115 -11.49 -14.55 -8.02
C ALA A 115 -11.61 -14.61 -6.48
N HIS A 116 -10.65 -14.04 -5.74
CA HIS A 116 -10.71 -14.05 -4.29
C HIS A 116 -11.81 -13.08 -3.81
N ARG A 117 -12.79 -13.59 -3.05
CA ARG A 117 -13.98 -12.83 -2.61
C ARG A 117 -13.68 -11.48 -1.92
N GLY A 118 -12.58 -11.41 -1.18
CA GLY A 118 -12.12 -10.19 -0.51
C GLY A 118 -11.47 -9.15 -1.44
N VAL A 119 -11.16 -9.52 -2.67
CA VAL A 119 -10.38 -8.73 -3.64
C VAL A 119 -11.18 -8.45 -4.92
N GLU A 120 -12.09 -9.35 -5.29
CA GLU A 120 -12.87 -9.31 -6.53
C GLU A 120 -13.42 -7.91 -6.85
N TRP A 121 -14.10 -7.28 -5.90
CA TRP A 121 -14.70 -5.96 -6.13
C TRP A 121 -13.63 -4.86 -6.31
N THR A 122 -12.50 -4.91 -5.59
CA THR A 122 -11.38 -3.97 -5.76
C THR A 122 -10.62 -4.20 -7.05
N ALA A 123 -10.50 -5.46 -7.51
CA ALA A 123 -9.88 -5.77 -8.79
C ALA A 123 -10.72 -5.21 -9.94
N GLN A 124 -12.05 -5.39 -9.87
CA GLN A 124 -12.98 -4.77 -10.82
C GLN A 124 -12.93 -3.23 -10.78
N LEU A 125 -12.77 -2.63 -9.60
CA LEU A 125 -12.55 -1.19 -9.46
C LEU A 125 -11.24 -0.74 -10.15
N ALA A 126 -10.17 -1.52 -10.02
CA ALA A 126 -8.90 -1.25 -10.69
C ALA A 126 -9.04 -1.32 -12.21
N ASP A 127 -9.69 -2.36 -12.73
CA ASP A 127 -10.00 -2.48 -14.16
C ASP A 127 -10.82 -1.25 -14.63
N ALA A 128 -11.84 -0.86 -13.85
CA ALA A 128 -12.69 0.28 -14.18
C ALA A 128 -11.99 1.64 -14.11
N ALA A 129 -11.02 1.80 -13.22
CA ALA A 129 -10.27 3.04 -13.05
C ALA A 129 -9.06 3.17 -13.99
N CYS A 130 -8.57 2.05 -14.54
CA CYS A 130 -7.48 2.00 -15.51
C CYS A 130 -7.98 1.90 -16.96
N GLY A 131 -9.18 1.35 -17.19
CA GLY A 131 -9.79 1.17 -18.50
C GLY A 131 -10.69 2.34 -18.94
N ALA A 132 -10.84 2.48 -20.28
CA ALA A 132 -11.76 3.43 -20.92
C ALA A 132 -13.05 2.75 -21.44
N ASP A 133 -13.22 1.44 -21.23
CA ASP A 133 -14.31 0.69 -21.83
C ASP A 133 -15.67 0.96 -21.17
N ALA A 134 -16.72 1.04 -22.00
CA ALA A 134 -18.08 1.38 -21.59
C ALA A 134 -18.70 0.54 -20.45
N PRO A 135 -18.43 -0.77 -20.28
CA PRO A 135 -18.96 -1.56 -19.16
C PRO A 135 -18.47 -1.10 -17.78
N THR A 136 -17.40 -0.29 -17.75
CA THR A 136 -16.81 0.24 -16.53
C THR A 136 -17.33 1.64 -16.16
N LEU A 137 -18.03 2.30 -17.09
CA LEU A 137 -18.69 3.58 -16.87
C LEU A 137 -19.90 3.37 -15.94
N GLY A 138 -19.72 3.72 -14.67
CA GLY A 138 -20.73 3.52 -13.62
C GLY A 138 -20.37 2.48 -12.57
N PHE A 139 -19.16 1.90 -12.61
CA PHE A 139 -18.70 1.04 -11.53
C PHE A 139 -18.64 1.81 -10.20
N PRO A 140 -19.15 1.26 -9.08
CA PRO A 140 -19.16 1.94 -7.80
C PRO A 140 -17.77 2.43 -7.41
N CYS A 141 -17.68 3.64 -6.84
CA CYS A 141 -16.44 4.27 -6.40
C CYS A 141 -15.46 4.70 -7.50
N ARG A 142 -15.68 4.38 -8.79
CA ARG A 142 -14.77 4.77 -9.89
C ARG A 142 -14.52 6.28 -9.90
N ASP A 143 -15.58 7.08 -9.91
CA ASP A 143 -15.46 8.53 -9.97
C ASP A 143 -14.76 9.09 -8.73
N ALA A 144 -15.01 8.50 -7.55
CA ALA A 144 -14.31 8.88 -6.32
C ALA A 144 -12.81 8.57 -6.40
N ILE A 145 -12.43 7.42 -6.97
CA ILE A 145 -11.02 7.08 -7.22
C ILE A 145 -10.36 8.06 -8.19
N LEU A 146 -11.04 8.42 -9.29
CA LEU A 146 -10.50 9.38 -10.26
C LEU A 146 -10.36 10.79 -9.65
N CYS A 147 -11.35 11.24 -8.87
CA CYS A 147 -11.26 12.50 -8.13
C CYS A 147 -10.09 12.46 -7.13
N LEU A 148 -9.95 11.37 -6.37
CA LEU A 148 -8.87 11.21 -5.40
C LEU A 148 -7.50 11.18 -6.09
N ARG A 149 -7.36 10.47 -7.23
CA ARG A 149 -6.16 10.49 -8.07
C ARG A 149 -5.77 11.91 -8.46
N ASN A 150 -6.73 12.72 -8.93
CA ASN A 150 -6.48 14.10 -9.29
C ASN A 150 -6.05 14.96 -8.10
N GLN A 151 -6.64 14.75 -6.92
CA GLN A 151 -6.22 15.42 -5.69
C GLN A 151 -4.78 15.03 -5.32
N LEU A 152 -4.44 13.75 -5.38
CA LEU A 152 -3.11 13.22 -5.04
C LEU A 152 -2.01 13.69 -6.02
N ALA A 153 -2.34 13.82 -7.32
CA ALA A 153 -1.41 14.31 -8.34
C ALA A 153 -0.92 15.75 -8.09
N SER A 154 -1.70 16.55 -7.35
CA SER A 154 -1.32 17.92 -6.99
C SER A 154 -0.35 18.00 -5.80
N LEU A 155 -0.10 16.89 -5.12
CA LEU A 155 0.73 16.85 -3.91
C LEU A 155 2.21 16.65 -4.24
N PRO A 156 3.13 17.28 -3.48
CA PRO A 156 4.55 17.02 -3.65
C PRO A 156 4.86 15.56 -3.28
N ARG A 157 5.71 14.88 -4.04
CA ARG A 157 6.03 13.47 -3.76
C ARG A 157 6.65 13.32 -2.37
N MET A 158 6.07 12.47 -1.53
CA MET A 158 6.66 12.10 -0.25
C MET A 158 7.83 11.16 -0.49
N ALA A 159 8.99 11.45 0.11
CA ALA A 159 10.12 10.53 0.10
C ALA A 159 9.91 9.44 1.15
N VAL A 160 9.26 8.34 0.75
CA VAL A 160 9.22 7.11 1.56
C VAL A 160 10.17 6.10 0.93
N ARG A 161 10.94 5.39 1.75
CA ARG A 161 11.82 4.30 1.30
C ARG A 161 11.51 3.06 2.12
N LEU A 162 11.17 1.97 1.43
CA LEU A 162 11.04 0.65 2.02
C LEU A 162 12.44 0.01 2.07
N ARG A 163 12.78 -0.63 3.19
CA ARG A 163 14.05 -1.35 3.31
C ARG A 163 13.96 -2.64 2.48
N PRO A 164 15.00 -2.99 1.69
CA PRO A 164 15.06 -4.30 1.06
C PRO A 164 15.03 -5.42 2.10
N ALA A 165 14.37 -6.53 1.76
CA ALA A 165 14.44 -7.75 2.54
C ALA A 165 15.86 -8.34 2.46
N LEU A 166 16.29 -8.98 3.54
CA LEU A 166 17.52 -9.78 3.55
C LEU A 166 17.24 -11.16 2.93
N SER A 167 18.21 -11.69 2.20
CA SER A 167 18.16 -13.10 1.79
C SER A 167 18.17 -14.02 3.02
N ALA A 168 17.67 -15.24 2.87
CA ALA A 168 17.68 -16.23 3.95
C ALA A 168 19.09 -16.43 4.55
N ASP A 169 20.10 -16.56 3.69
CA ASP A 169 21.50 -16.69 4.09
C ASP A 169 22.01 -15.46 4.85
N ALA A 170 21.64 -14.25 4.41
CA ALA A 170 22.03 -13.01 5.09
C ALA A 170 21.34 -12.86 6.45
N LEU A 171 20.08 -13.31 6.56
CA LEU A 171 19.32 -13.32 7.79
C LEU A 171 19.91 -14.33 8.80
N GLU A 172 20.29 -15.52 8.32
CA GLU A 172 20.97 -16.54 9.12
C GLU A 172 22.35 -16.07 9.59
N ALA A 173 23.18 -15.54 8.69
CA ALA A 173 24.49 -14.99 9.03
C ALA A 173 24.37 -13.88 10.10
N ARG A 174 23.36 -13.01 9.96
CA ARG A 174 23.08 -11.98 10.95
C ARG A 174 22.63 -12.57 12.29
N ALA A 175 21.75 -13.57 12.29
CA ALA A 175 21.31 -14.23 13.52
C ALA A 175 22.50 -14.90 14.24
N ILE A 176 23.42 -15.53 13.50
CA ILE A 176 24.65 -16.10 14.04
C ILE A 176 25.52 -14.99 14.67
N ALA A 177 25.74 -13.89 13.95
CA ALA A 177 26.54 -12.76 14.45
C ALA A 177 25.94 -12.13 15.72
N VAL A 178 24.62 -11.93 15.77
CA VAL A 178 23.91 -11.41 16.95
C VAL A 178 24.04 -12.37 18.13
N ARG A 179 23.86 -13.67 17.91
CA ARG A 179 24.03 -14.70 18.97
C ARG A 179 25.46 -14.78 19.48
N ALA A 180 26.46 -14.57 18.61
CA ALA A 180 27.87 -14.54 18.99
C ALA A 180 28.18 -13.30 19.82
N ALA A 181 27.74 -12.12 19.39
CA ALA A 181 27.90 -10.88 20.14
C ALA A 181 27.22 -10.92 21.51
N TYR A 182 26.01 -11.49 21.58
CA TYR A 182 25.29 -11.69 22.84
C TYR A 182 26.07 -12.59 23.80
N ARG A 183 26.65 -13.68 23.29
CA ARG A 183 27.47 -14.60 24.09
C ARG A 183 28.77 -13.98 24.60
N CYS A 184 29.38 -13.08 23.83
CA CYS A 184 30.68 -12.48 24.16
C CYS A 184 30.58 -11.18 24.97
N GLY A 185 29.50 -10.40 24.84
CA GLY A 185 29.38 -9.07 25.43
C GLY A 185 27.97 -8.68 25.87
N GLY A 186 27.07 -9.66 26.01
CA GLY A 186 25.70 -9.45 26.48
C GLY A 186 24.83 -8.63 25.52
N ALA A 187 23.74 -8.09 26.07
CA ALA A 187 22.72 -7.37 25.30
C ALA A 187 23.28 -6.10 24.61
N ASP A 188 24.16 -5.36 25.29
CA ASP A 188 24.72 -4.11 24.78
C ASP A 188 25.59 -4.33 23.54
N ALA A 189 26.30 -5.46 23.46
CA ALA A 189 27.08 -5.83 22.27
C ALA A 189 26.20 -6.35 21.12
N ALA A 190 25.06 -6.98 21.44
CA ALA A 190 24.16 -7.58 20.45
C ALA A 190 23.19 -6.56 19.82
N LEU A 191 22.71 -5.58 20.59
CA LEU A 191 21.70 -4.60 20.19
C LEU A 191 22.06 -3.80 18.92
N PRO A 192 23.29 -3.29 18.75
CA PRO A 192 23.69 -2.58 17.54
C PRO A 192 23.62 -3.45 16.28
N LEU A 193 23.94 -4.73 16.39
CA LEU A 193 23.87 -5.70 15.28
C LEU A 193 22.43 -6.12 14.98
N ALA A 194 21.59 -6.19 16.01
CA ALA A 194 20.18 -6.50 15.87
C ALA A 194 19.36 -5.35 15.26
N ARG A 195 19.84 -4.10 15.32
CA ARG A 195 19.14 -2.90 14.82
C ARG A 195 19.55 -2.43 13.41
N ARG A 196 20.61 -3.00 12.82
CA ARG A 196 21.06 -2.71 11.44
C ARG A 196 20.15 -3.34 10.38
#